data_AF-A0A1T4X2W8-F1
#
_entry.id   AF-A0A1T4X2W8-F1
#
_cell.length_a   1.000
_cell.length_b   1.000
_cell.length_c   1.000
_cell.angle_alpha   90.00
_cell.angle_beta   90.00
_cell.angle_gamma   90.00
#
_symmetry.space_group_name_H-M   'P 1'
#
loop_
_entity.id
_entity.type
_entity.pdbx_description
1 polymer ?
#
loop_
_entity_poly.entity_id
_entity_poly.type
_entity_poly.pdbx_seq_one_letter_code
_entity_poly.pdbx_strand_id
1 'polypeptide(L)'
;MSTRLLGNKHLSGQVIAECSIQTPEGTKVADVAWASEAFIQEWGTVTPFPRAPELGVEIVSPSNSREEMQIKTQLYLEAGAQEVWIVYIDTRLEIFTAAGRMESTQFSAGIKEQLFNRS
;
A
#
# COMPACT_ATOMS: atom_id res chain seq x y z
N MET A 1 10.60 17.11 -0.92
CA MET A 1 9.59 16.04 -0.76
C MET A 1 9.81 15.05 -1.90
N SER A 2 10.33 13.84 -1.62
CA SER A 2 10.81 12.90 -2.65
C SER A 2 9.93 11.64 -2.66
N THR A 3 9.12 11.46 -3.69
CA THR A 3 8.24 10.31 -3.97
C THR A 3 8.98 9.05 -4.44
N ARG A 4 10.26 8.88 -4.04
CA ARG A 4 11.16 7.84 -4.57
C ARG A 4 11.40 6.70 -3.56
N LEU A 5 10.34 6.01 -3.15
CA LEU A 5 10.44 4.85 -2.25
C LEU A 5 9.89 3.53 -2.83
N LEU A 6 9.16 3.56 -3.95
CA LEU A 6 8.55 2.37 -4.56
C LEU A 6 9.12 1.99 -5.95
N GLY A 7 10.21 2.62 -6.35
CA GLY A 7 10.87 2.34 -7.63
C GLY A 7 11.92 1.23 -7.52
N ASN A 8 11.49 -0.02 -7.37
CA ASN A 8 12.38 -1.13 -7.63
C ASN A 8 12.71 -1.11 -9.15
N LYS A 9 13.98 -1.23 -9.56
CA LYS A 9 14.41 -1.16 -10.98
C LYS A 9 13.80 -2.23 -11.91
N HIS A 10 12.87 -3.06 -11.44
CA HIS A 10 12.33 -4.22 -12.15
C HIS A 10 10.80 -4.28 -12.28
N LEU A 11 10.01 -3.47 -11.57
CA LEU A 11 8.54 -3.48 -11.69
C LEU A 11 8.06 -2.16 -12.32
N SER A 12 7.53 -2.25 -13.54
CA SER A 12 6.88 -1.13 -14.21
C SER A 12 5.50 -0.88 -13.60
N GLY A 13 5.26 0.35 -13.17
CA GLY A 13 3.99 0.75 -12.55
C GLY A 13 4.04 2.20 -12.07
N GLN A 14 2.98 2.63 -11.41
CA GLN A 14 2.80 4.00 -10.94
C GLN A 14 2.59 4.03 -9.43
N VAL A 15 3.18 5.04 -8.80
CA VAL A 15 2.95 5.37 -7.39
C VAL A 15 1.88 6.43 -7.31
N ILE A 16 0.85 6.17 -6.51
CA ILE A 16 -0.31 7.03 -6.34
C ILE A 16 -0.36 7.45 -4.88
N ALA A 17 -0.35 8.76 -4.61
CA ALA A 17 -0.58 9.28 -3.27
C ALA A 17 -2.07 9.50 -3.05
N GLU A 18 -2.54 9.34 -1.81
CA GLU A 18 -3.96 9.52 -1.42
C GLU A 18 -4.91 8.73 -2.34
N CYS A 19 -4.61 7.44 -2.53
CA CYS A 19 -5.30 6.57 -3.45
C CYS A 19 -6.69 6.18 -2.90
N SER A 20 -7.75 6.71 -3.52
CA SER A 20 -9.13 6.39 -3.13
C SER A 20 -9.59 5.06 -3.75
N ILE A 21 -10.03 4.14 -2.89
CA ILE A 21 -10.39 2.76 -3.22
C ILE A 21 -11.83 2.51 -2.75
N GLN A 22 -12.65 1.97 -3.63
CA GLN A 22 -13.97 1.48 -3.28
C GLN A 22 -13.83 0.18 -2.47
N THR A 23 -14.41 0.14 -1.28
CA THR A 23 -14.45 -1.05 -0.41
C THR A 23 -15.90 -1.39 -0.04
N PRO A 24 -16.17 -2.57 0.54
CA PRO A 24 -17.50 -2.91 1.05
C PRO A 24 -18.05 -1.93 2.09
N GLU A 25 -17.17 -1.26 2.85
CA GLU A 25 -17.52 -0.25 3.85
C GLU A 25 -17.44 1.19 3.32
N GLY A 26 -17.54 1.36 1.99
CA GLY A 26 -17.43 2.66 1.32
C GLY A 26 -16.01 2.98 0.88
N THR A 27 -15.77 4.24 0.51
CA THR A 27 -14.46 4.67 0.03
C THR A 27 -13.47 4.77 1.19
N LYS A 28 -12.30 4.18 1.00
CA LYS A 28 -11.13 4.35 1.88
C LYS A 28 -9.99 4.94 1.07
N VAL A 29 -9.11 5.68 1.72
CA VAL A 29 -7.97 6.34 1.08
C VAL A 29 -6.69 5.78 1.67
N ALA A 30 -5.90 5.11 0.84
CA ALA A 30 -4.56 4.68 1.18
C ALA A 30 -3.59 5.85 1.02
N ASP A 31 -2.68 6.03 1.96
CA ASP A 31 -1.70 7.14 1.90
C ASP A 31 -0.84 7.04 0.64
N VAL A 32 -0.41 5.83 0.32
CA VAL A 32 0.32 5.51 -0.91
C VAL A 32 -0.19 4.19 -1.47
N ALA A 33 -0.24 4.08 -2.79
CA ALA A 33 -0.45 2.81 -3.47
C ALA A 33 0.58 2.65 -4.61
N TRP A 34 0.89 1.41 -4.96
CA TRP A 34 1.55 1.07 -6.21
C TRP A 34 0.58 0.26 -7.07
N ALA A 35 0.42 0.72 -8.31
CA ALA A 35 -0.41 0.10 -9.32
C ALA A 35 0.48 -0.37 -10.48
N SER A 36 0.28 -1.59 -10.96
CA SER A 36 0.96 -2.05 -12.18
C SER A 36 0.49 -1.25 -13.40
N GLU A 37 1.28 -1.31 -14.47
CA GLU A 37 0.87 -0.72 -15.75
C GLU A 37 -0.46 -1.31 -16.25
N ALA A 38 -0.70 -2.61 -16.04
CA ALA A 38 -1.96 -3.26 -16.41
C ALA A 38 -3.15 -2.68 -15.63
N PHE A 39 -2.99 -2.47 -14.33
CA PHE A 39 -4.02 -1.84 -13.50
C PHE A 39 -4.33 -0.41 -13.99
N ILE A 40 -3.31 0.37 -14.32
CA ILE A 40 -3.50 1.73 -14.85
C ILE A 40 -4.15 1.71 -16.24
N GLN A 41 -3.79 0.77 -17.11
CA GLN A 41 -4.43 0.65 -18.42
C GLN A 41 -5.92 0.31 -18.31
N GLU A 42 -6.30 -0.50 -17.31
CA GLU A 42 -7.69 -0.87 -17.07
C GLU A 42 -8.50 0.27 -16.44
N TRP A 43 -7.98 0.94 -15.41
CA TRP A 43 -8.76 1.87 -14.58
C TRP A 43 -8.39 3.35 -14.75
N GLY A 44 -7.23 3.65 -15.32
CA GLY A 44 -6.78 5.02 -15.62
C GLY A 44 -6.83 5.95 -14.41
N THR A 45 -7.76 6.90 -14.45
CA THR A 45 -7.94 7.97 -13.45
C THR A 45 -9.29 7.88 -12.72
N VAL A 46 -9.95 6.72 -12.75
CA VAL A 46 -11.22 6.49 -12.08
C VAL A 46 -11.10 6.76 -10.57
N THR A 47 -12.07 7.49 -10.02
CA THR A 47 -12.10 7.85 -8.60
C THR A 47 -13.50 7.60 -8.00
N PRO A 48 -13.62 6.78 -6.93
CA PRO A 48 -12.57 5.89 -6.41
C PRO A 48 -12.29 4.72 -7.35
N PHE A 49 -11.09 4.12 -7.28
CA PHE A 49 -10.84 2.88 -8.01
C PHE A 49 -11.81 1.79 -7.54
N PRO A 50 -12.45 1.04 -8.46
CA PRO A 50 -13.43 0.02 -8.10
C PRO A 50 -12.79 -1.23 -7.48
N ARG A 51 -11.46 -1.35 -7.55
CA ARG A 51 -10.65 -2.36 -6.87
C ARG A 51 -9.39 -1.69 -6.30
N ALA A 52 -8.78 -2.32 -5.31
CA ALA A 52 -7.49 -1.85 -4.80
C ALA A 52 -6.37 -2.13 -5.82
N PRO A 53 -5.38 -1.21 -5.95
CA PRO A 53 -4.10 -1.51 -6.59
C PRO A 53 -3.39 -2.69 -5.92
N GLU A 54 -2.38 -3.26 -6.59
CA GLU A 54 -1.68 -4.44 -6.09
C GLU A 54 -1.02 -4.23 -4.72
N LEU A 55 -0.56 -3.01 -4.43
CA LEU A 55 0.00 -2.64 -3.13
C LEU A 55 -0.69 -1.39 -2.58
N GLY A 56 -1.25 -1.51 -1.38
CA GLY A 56 -1.68 -0.38 -0.55
C GLY A 56 -0.72 -0.15 0.62
N VAL A 57 -0.46 1.10 0.98
CA VAL A 57 0.43 1.48 2.08
C VAL A 57 -0.27 2.51 2.96
N GLU A 58 -0.21 2.28 4.27
CA GLU A 58 -0.67 3.18 5.32
C GLU A 58 0.52 3.59 6.19
N ILE A 59 0.61 4.87 6.51
CA ILE A 59 1.62 5.45 7.38
C ILE A 59 0.94 5.79 8.70
N VAL A 60 1.23 5.00 9.73
CA VAL A 60 0.59 5.13 11.05
C VAL A 60 1.07 6.42 11.73
N SER A 61 0.13 7.33 11.96
CA SER A 61 0.32 8.50 12.81
C SER A 61 -0.12 8.22 14.26
N PRO A 62 0.31 9.03 15.25
CA PRO A 62 -0.10 8.86 16.65
C PRO A 62 -1.62 8.90 16.90
N SER A 63 -2.40 9.50 16.00
CA SER A 63 -3.86 9.55 16.08
C SER A 63 -4.56 8.31 15.51
N ASN A 64 -3.86 7.46 14.75
CA ASN A 64 -4.46 6.26 14.19
C ASN A 64 -4.55 5.14 15.24
N SER A 65 -5.68 4.43 15.23
CA SER A 65 -5.83 3.26 16.09
C SER A 65 -5.32 2.00 15.39
N ARG A 66 -4.88 1.02 16.19
CA ARG A 66 -4.51 -0.30 15.65
C ARG A 66 -5.69 -0.99 14.96
N GLU A 67 -6.88 -0.83 15.52
CA GLU A 67 -8.12 -1.39 14.99
C GLU A 67 -8.46 -0.79 13.61
N GLU A 68 -8.30 0.54 13.45
CA GLU A 68 -8.48 1.21 12.16
C GLU A 68 -7.54 0.64 11.08
N MET A 69 -6.27 0.43 11.43
CA MET A 69 -5.29 -0.14 10.49
C MET A 69 -5.61 -1.60 10.13
N GLN A 70 -6.11 -2.39 11.09
CA GLN A 70 -6.57 -3.76 10.83
C GLN A 70 -7.77 -3.78 9.89
N ILE A 71 -8.76 -2.90 10.11
CA ILE A 71 -9.93 -2.77 9.25
C ILE A 71 -9.52 -2.36 7.83
N LYS A 72 -8.71 -1.30 7.69
CA LYS A 72 -8.19 -0.86 6.38
C LYS A 72 -7.44 -1.97 5.66
N THR A 73 -6.58 -2.70 6.38
CA THR A 73 -5.85 -3.85 5.83
C THR A 73 -6.80 -4.89 5.26
N GLN A 74 -7.81 -5.29 6.03
CA GLN A 74 -8.80 -6.28 5.58
C GLN A 74 -9.57 -5.78 4.36
N LEU A 75 -10.05 -4.54 4.40
CA LEU A 75 -10.82 -3.95 3.31
C LEU A 75 -10.03 -3.83 2.00
N TYR A 76 -8.74 -3.49 2.06
CA TYR A 76 -7.90 -3.42 0.88
C TYR A 76 -7.62 -4.80 0.28
N LEU A 77 -7.35 -5.80 1.12
CA LEU A 77 -7.18 -7.18 0.67
C LEU A 77 -8.47 -7.73 0.03
N GLU A 78 -9.63 -7.47 0.63
CA GLU A 78 -10.94 -7.81 0.06
C GLU A 78 -11.22 -7.07 -1.25
N ALA A 79 -10.80 -5.81 -1.37
CA ALA A 79 -10.91 -5.02 -2.59
C ALA A 79 -9.91 -5.45 -3.68
N GLY A 80 -8.97 -6.36 -3.39
CA GLY A 80 -8.10 -6.99 -4.37
C GLY A 80 -6.61 -6.66 -4.26
N ALA A 81 -6.18 -5.96 -3.21
CA ALA A 81 -4.76 -5.74 -2.96
C ALA A 81 -4.04 -7.08 -2.76
N GLN A 82 -2.83 -7.20 -3.31
CA GLN A 82 -1.98 -8.36 -3.10
C GLN A 82 -1.22 -8.24 -1.79
N GLU A 83 -0.73 -7.04 -1.50
CA GLU A 83 -0.07 -6.69 -0.24
C GLU A 83 -0.62 -5.38 0.32
N VAL A 84 -0.65 -5.30 1.65
CA VAL A 84 -0.86 -4.06 2.40
C VAL A 84 0.29 -3.85 3.35
N TRP A 85 0.93 -2.68 3.30
CA TRP A 85 2.03 -2.31 4.18
C TRP A 85 1.57 -1.30 5.21
N ILE A 86 1.82 -1.60 6.48
CA ILE A 86 1.61 -0.68 7.59
C ILE A 86 2.98 -0.21 8.07
N VAL A 87 3.28 1.06 7.81
CA VAL A 87 4.54 1.71 8.15
C VAL A 87 4.34 2.52 9.42
N TYR A 88 5.11 2.22 10.45
CA TYR A 88 5.08 2.95 11.71
C TYR A 88 6.27 3.90 11.80
N ILE A 89 6.06 5.03 12.47
CA ILE A 89 7.10 6.05 12.71
C ILE A 89 8.28 5.54 13.56
N ASP A 90 8.10 4.45 14.31
CA ASP A 90 9.12 3.81 15.15
C ASP A 90 9.99 2.80 14.38
N THR A 91 10.09 2.94 13.06
CA THR A 91 10.85 2.07 12.14
C THR A 91 10.30 0.65 11.98
N ARG A 92 9.07 0.39 12.45
CA ARG A 92 8.39 -0.89 12.19
C ARG A 92 7.69 -0.86 10.83
N LEU A 93 7.86 -1.94 10.08
CA LEU A 93 7.07 -2.28 8.89
C LEU A 93 6.36 -3.60 9.12
N GLU A 94 5.05 -3.62 8.88
CA GLU A 94 4.23 -4.83 8.86
C GLU A 94 3.68 -5.02 7.45
N ILE A 95 3.81 -6.22 6.90
CA ILE A 95 3.35 -6.58 5.56
C ILE A 95 2.26 -7.63 5.71
N PHE A 96 1.13 -7.41 5.06
CA PHE A 96 -0.02 -8.30 5.09
C PHE A 96 -0.42 -8.73 3.69
N THR A 97 -0.78 -9.99 3.54
CA THR A 97 -1.42 -10.57 2.35
C THR A 97 -2.72 -11.26 2.79
N ALA A 98 -3.51 -11.78 1.85
CA ALA A 98 -4.63 -12.64 2.17
C ALA A 98 -4.24 -13.91 2.96
N ALA A 99 -2.97 -14.32 2.92
CA ALA A 99 -2.44 -15.44 3.71
C ALA A 99 -2.01 -15.03 5.14
N GLY A 100 -2.11 -13.74 5.49
CA GLY A 100 -1.69 -13.19 6.76
C GLY A 100 -0.40 -12.37 6.68
N ARG A 101 0.26 -12.22 7.84
CA ARG A 101 1.47 -11.41 7.99
C ARG A 101 2.67 -12.08 7.29
N MET A 102 3.43 -11.29 6.55
CA MET A 102 4.63 -11.72 5.84
C MET A 102 5.90 -11.10 6.43
N GLU A 103 7.01 -11.81 6.32
CA GLU A 103 8.35 -11.31 6.68
C GLU A 103 9.07 -10.62 5.52
N SER A 104 8.66 -10.91 4.28
CA SER A 104 9.23 -10.39 3.04
C SER A 104 8.15 -10.02 2.04
N THR A 105 8.49 -9.15 1.10
CA THR A 105 7.62 -8.69 0.01
C THR A 105 8.21 -9.04 -1.35
N GLN A 106 7.35 -9.26 -2.34
CA GLN A 106 7.77 -9.38 -3.74
C GLN A 106 8.03 -8.03 -4.42
N PHE A 107 7.55 -6.92 -3.85
CA PHE A 107 7.60 -5.61 -4.50
C PHE A 107 8.94 -4.89 -4.30
N SER A 108 9.66 -5.14 -3.20
CA SER A 108 10.97 -4.51 -2.95
C SER A 108 11.89 -5.35 -2.05
N ALA A 109 13.07 -5.70 -2.57
CA ALA A 109 14.08 -6.43 -1.81
C ALA A 109 14.79 -5.51 -0.81
N GLY A 110 14.89 -5.91 0.46
CA GLY A 110 15.51 -5.08 1.50
C GLY A 110 14.73 -3.80 1.82
N ILE A 111 13.40 -3.87 1.76
CA ILE A 111 12.54 -2.69 1.93
C ILE A 111 12.72 -2.00 3.30
N LYS A 112 12.95 -2.76 4.37
CA LYS A 112 13.14 -2.19 5.71
C LYS A 112 14.39 -1.31 5.75
N GLU A 113 15.49 -1.78 5.17
CA GLU A 113 16.73 -1.03 5.04
C GLU A 113 16.53 0.22 4.17
N GLN A 114 15.82 0.08 3.05
CA GLN A 114 15.55 1.21 2.14
C GLN A 114 14.66 2.30 2.76
N LEU A 115 13.73 1.93 3.64
CA LEU A 115 12.84 2.86 4.33
C LEU A 115 13.54 3.58 5.48
N PHE A 116 14.35 2.87 6.27
CA PHE A 116 14.81 3.36 7.57
C PHE A 116 16.32 3.64 7.66
N ASN A 117 17.16 3.13 6.75
CA ASN A 117 18.61 3.32 6.78
C ASN A 117 19.13 4.27 5.69
N ARG A 118 18.35 5.30 5.34
CA ARG A 118 18.82 6.33 4.39
C ARG A 118 19.80 7.28 5.09
N SER A 119 21.09 6.98 4.99
CA SER A 119 22.21 7.93 5.15
C SER A 119 22.37 8.81 3.93
#